data_AF-A0A7W0BVG5-F1
#
_entry.id   AF-A0A7W0BVG5-F1
#
_cell.length_a   1.000
_cell.length_b   1.000
_cell.length_c   1.000
_cell.angle_alpha   90.00
_cell.angle_beta   90.00
_cell.angle_gamma   90.00
#
_symmetry.space_group_name_H-M   'P 1'
#
loop_
_entity.id
_entity.type
_entity.pdbx_description
1 polymer ?
#
loop_
_entity_poly.entity_id
_entity_poly.type
_entity_poly.pdbx_seq_one_letter_code
_entity_poly.pdbx_strand_id
1 'polypeptide(L)' 'MFTILVICIIIVIIVLVLSVATTSKAYQYKHTVDPLDNNPHLPNKNNHHQENSDKYPNE' A
#
# COMPACT_ATOMS: atom_id res chain seq x y z
N MET A 1 7.27 45.95 -17.81
CA MET A 1 8.25 44.83 -17.91
C MET A 1 8.25 43.97 -16.66
N PHE A 2 8.45 44.54 -15.46
CA PHE A 2 8.38 43.80 -14.19
C PHE A 2 7.03 43.12 -13.90
N THR A 3 5.93 43.74 -14.33
CA THR A 3 4.57 43.14 -14.25
C THR A 3 4.48 41.80 -14.98
N ILE A 4 5.13 41.69 -16.15
CA ILE A 4 5.17 40.47 -16.95
C ILE A 4 6.01 39.40 -16.23
N LEU A 5 7.13 39.80 -15.62
CA LEU A 5 7.94 38.89 -14.79
C LEU A 5 7.14 38.33 -13.61
N VAL A 6 6.38 39.17 -12.92
CA VAL A 6 5.54 38.72 -11.79
C VAL A 6 4.45 37.76 -12.27
N ILE A 7 3.77 38.06 -13.39
CA ILE A 7 2.78 37.15 -13.98
C ILE A 7 3.40 35.79 -14.33
N CYS A 8 4.59 35.76 -14.93
CA CYS A 8 5.27 34.53 -15.29
C CYS A 8 5.59 33.67 -14.06
N ILE A 9 6.09 34.29 -12.99
CA ILE A 9 6.39 33.59 -11.73
C ILE A 9 5.11 32.99 -11.14
N ILE A 10 4.01 33.74 -11.13
CA ILE A 10 2.72 33.25 -10.61
C ILE A 10 2.24 32.03 -11.39
N ILE A 11 2.30 32.06 -12.72
CA ILE A 11 1.88 30.93 -13.56
C ILE A 11 2.74 29.69 -13.27
N VAL A 12 4.06 29.84 -13.14
CA VAL A 12 4.96 28.73 -12.82
C VAL A 12 4.62 28.11 -11.46
N ILE A 13 4.34 28.93 -10.44
CA ILE A 13 3.94 28.45 -9.12
C ILE A 13 2.63 27.64 -9.20
N ILE A 14 1.63 28.16 -9.94
CA ILE A 14 0.34 27.47 -10.13
C ILE A 14 0.55 26.11 -10.82
N VAL A 15 1.31 26.08 -11.91
CA VAL A 15 1.61 24.83 -12.64
C VAL A 15 2.35 23.85 -11.74
N LEU A 16 3.34 24.29 -10.96
CA LEU A 16 4.11 23.44 -10.05
C LEU A 16 3.21 22.79 -9.00
N VAL A 17 2.34 23.58 -8.35
CA VAL A 17 1.39 23.07 -7.35
C VAL A 17 0.44 22.05 -7.97
N LEU A 18 -0.11 22.33 -9.15
CA LEU A 18 -0.99 21.40 -9.87
C LEU A 18 -0.27 20.10 -10.25
N SER A 19 0.97 20.19 -10.72
CA SER A 19 1.80 19.03 -11.07
C SER A 19 2.05 18.15 -9.86
N VAL A 20 2.55 18.70 -8.74
CA VAL A 20 2.83 17.92 -7.54
C VAL A 20 1.56 17.31 -6.95
N ALA A 21 0.46 18.06 -6.94
CA ALA A 21 -0.83 17.55 -6.44
C ALA A 21 -1.31 16.35 -7.27
N THR A 22 -1.24 16.43 -8.61
CA THR A 22 -1.66 15.35 -9.51
C THR A 22 -0.76 14.14 -9.39
N THR A 23 0.55 14.35 -9.38
CA THR A 23 1.55 13.29 -9.25
C THR A 23 1.46 12.58 -7.89
N SER A 24 1.21 13.32 -6.79
CA SER A 24 1.01 12.73 -5.46
C SER A 24 -0.19 11.78 -5.40
N LYS A 25 -1.27 12.08 -6.12
CA LYS A 25 -2.44 11.19 -6.21
C LYS A 25 -2.16 9.92 -7.01
N ALA A 26 -1.33 10.01 -8.06
CA ALA A 26 -0.94 8.84 -8.85
C ALA A 26 -0.01 7.89 -8.07
N TYR A 27 0.93 8.44 -7.28
CA TYR A 27 1.78 7.62 -6.40
C TYR A 27 1.04 7.04 -5.19
N GLN A 28 -0.04 7.70 -4.74
CA GLN A 28 -0.94 7.16 -3.71
C GLN A 28 -1.78 5.98 -4.18
N TYR A 29 -1.80 5.68 -5.48
CA TYR A 29 -2.41 4.45 -5.97
C TYR A 29 -1.56 3.28 -5.49
N LYS A 30 -1.91 2.78 -4.31
CA LYS A 30 -1.34 1.57 -3.73
C LYS A 30 -1.42 0.49 -4.81
N HIS A 31 -0.26 -0.09 -5.16
CA HIS A 31 -0.26 -1.47 -5.60
C HIS A 31 -0.91 -2.25 -4.46
N THR A 32 -2.21 -2.52 -4.58
CA THR A 32 -2.85 -3.59 -3.82
C THR A 32 -2.09 -4.83 -4.23
N VAL A 33 -1.10 -5.19 -3.42
CA VAL A 33 -0.52 -6.52 -3.47
C VAL A 33 -1.69 -7.42 -3.12
N ASP A 34 -2.16 -8.18 -4.10
CA ASP A 34 -3.28 -9.09 -3.92
C ASP A 34 -3.05 -9.91 -2.65
N PRO A 35 -4.04 -10.02 -1.75
CA PRO A 35 -3.90 -10.84 -0.56
C PRO A 35 -3.52 -12.26 -0.95
N LEU A 36 -2.44 -12.79 -0.34
CA LEU A 36 -1.98 -14.17 -0.56
C LEU A 36 -2.92 -15.24 0.03
N ASP A 37 -4.12 -14.84 0.46
CA ASP A 37 -5.05 -15.64 1.27
C ASP A 37 -5.70 -16.80 0.49
N ASN A 38 -5.51 -16.86 -0.84
CA ASN A 38 -6.05 -17.93 -1.68
C ASN A 38 -5.00 -18.53 -2.63
N ASN A 39 -3.76 -18.72 -2.16
CA ASN A 39 -2.76 -19.45 -2.94
C ASN A 39 -2.73 -20.95 -2.53
N PRO A 40 -3.26 -21.88 -3.36
CA PRO A 40 -3.30 -23.32 -3.06
C PRO A 40 -1.91 -23.99 -3.02
N HIS A 41 -0.83 -23.26 -3.29
CA HIS A 41 0.55 -23.74 -3.23
C HIS A 41 1.34 -23.27 -1.99
N LEU A 42 0.71 -22.58 -1.03
CA LEU A 42 1.38 -22.19 0.23
C LEU A 42 1.33 -23.35 1.24
N PRO A 43 2.47 -23.85 1.74
CA PRO A 43 2.48 -24.83 2.83
C PRO A 43 2.00 -24.16 4.13
N ASN A 44 0.88 -24.63 4.66
CA ASN A 44 0.28 -24.17 5.92
C ASN A 44 1.30 -24.27 7.08
N LYS A 45 1.80 -23.12 7.54
CA LYS A 45 2.78 -23.00 8.63
C LYS A 45 2.11 -22.69 9.98
N ASN A 46 0.98 -23.30 10.30
CA ASN A 46 0.29 -23.09 11.58
C ASN A 46 0.01 -24.41 12.33
N ASN A 47 0.95 -25.37 12.30
CA ASN A 47 0.94 -26.55 13.19
C ASN A 47 1.70 -26.28 14.49
N HIS A 48 1.23 -25.38 15.35
CA HIS A 48 1.74 -25.25 16.72
C HIS A 48 0.73 -24.58 17.66
N HIS A 49 -0.35 -25.27 18.03
CA HIS A 49 -0.77 -25.43 19.43
C HIS A 49 -2.02 -26.31 19.52
N GLN A 50 -1.94 -27.31 20.40
CA GLN A 50 -3.06 -27.80 21.23
C GLN A 50 -4.00 -28.87 20.64
N GLU A 51 -3.55 -30.13 20.71
CA GLU A 51 -4.43 -31.26 21.05
C GLU A 51 -3.61 -32.35 21.76
N ASN A 52 -3.32 -32.12 23.05
CA ASN A 52 -2.93 -33.17 23.99
C ASN A 52 -3.95 -33.15 25.13
N SER A 53 -5.05 -33.88 24.93
CA SER A 53 -5.94 -34.35 25.99
C SER A 53 -6.91 -35.37 25.39
N ASP A 54 -6.83 -36.60 25.91
CA ASP A 54 -7.91 -37.59 25.95
C ASP A 54 -8.07 -38.55 24.75
N LYS A 55 -7.20 -39.57 24.70
CA LYS A 55 -7.64 -40.98 24.71
C LYS A 55 -6.47 -41.93 24.53
N TYR A 56 -5.97 -42.49 25.63
CA TYR A 56 -5.80 -43.94 25.78
C TYR A 56 -5.85 -44.25 27.28
N PRO A 57 -6.77 -45.13 27.74
CA PRO A 57 -6.76 -45.58 29.11
C PRO A 57 -5.57 -46.51 29.34
N ASN A 58 -4.98 -46.37 30.51
CA ASN A 58 -4.02 -47.30 31.09
C ASN A 58 -4.63 -48.68 31.32
N GLU A 59 -3.79 -49.69 31.05
CA GLU A 59 -3.89 -51.14 31.33
C GLU A 59 -4.55 -52.04 30.27
#